data_AF-A0A2S5KI62-F1
#
_entry.id   AF-A0A2S5KI62-F1
#
_cell.length_a   1.000
_cell.length_b   1.000
_cell.length_c   1.000
_cell.angle_alpha   90.00
_cell.angle_beta   90.00
_cell.angle_gamma   90.00
#
_symmetry.space_group_name_H-M   'P 1'
#
loop_
_entity.id
_entity.type
_entity.pdbx_description
1 polymer ?
#
loop_
_entity_poly.entity_id
_entity_poly.type
_entity_poly.pdbx_seq_one_letter_code
_entity_poly.pdbx_strand_id
1 'polypeptide(L)'
;MVVSYIAEASDTHPSDTSRLRHWRVVLMEQQRRHILASYEEVIDEDAGRTISESTVWIDTAPYMLTPTQRAFAIRLDIETSPSYGDGGLSDYMTLFVTEGHALKPVIHLLPTRFWYFRSPNPCLYPSISPVTERAQSTFQLLPSQHHGYFDIHMISTAHTTANSADGSETLLSQRRFSNTFAYNGKEYDIPGWELLPSPQWWPE
;
A
#
# COMPACT_ATOMS: atom_id res chain seq x y z
N MET A 1 -20.65 -7.91 6.01
CA MET A 1 -20.35 -6.70 5.22
C MET A 1 -19.16 -6.01 5.86
N VAL A 2 -18.19 -5.58 5.05
CA VAL A 2 -17.07 -4.76 5.52
C VAL A 2 -17.36 -3.32 5.13
N VAL A 3 -17.09 -2.39 6.04
CA VAL A 3 -17.18 -0.95 5.81
C VAL A 3 -15.85 -0.35 6.25
N SER A 4 -15.29 0.56 5.46
CA SER A 4 -14.12 1.33 5.84
C SER A 4 -14.37 2.80 5.53
N TYR A 5 -13.95 3.67 6.44
CA TYR A 5 -14.10 5.11 6.30
C TYR A 5 -13.00 5.85 7.06
N ILE A 6 -12.74 7.08 6.65
CA ILE A 6 -11.79 7.98 7.29
C ILE A 6 -12.53 9.24 7.70
N ALA A 7 -12.34 9.70 8.93
CA ALA A 7 -12.96 10.90 9.49
C ALA A 7 -11.92 11.83 10.12
N GLU A 8 -12.24 13.11 10.27
CA GLU A 8 -11.36 14.04 10.98
C GLU A 8 -11.19 13.65 12.45
N ALA A 9 -9.97 13.77 12.97
CA ALA A 9 -9.73 13.68 14.40
C ALA A 9 -10.11 14.98 15.10
N SER A 10 -10.82 14.86 16.23
CA SER A 10 -11.39 15.98 16.99
C SER A 10 -10.34 16.95 17.58
N ASP A 11 -9.07 16.58 17.58
CA ASP A 11 -7.97 17.38 18.14
C ASP A 11 -6.97 17.75 17.05
N THR A 12 -7.16 18.91 16.42
CA THR A 12 -6.12 19.55 15.60
C THR A 12 -5.77 20.91 16.20
N HIS A 13 -4.54 21.06 16.69
CA HIS A 13 -4.00 22.35 17.11
C HIS A 13 -3.70 23.20 15.85
N PRO A 14 -4.09 24.49 15.80
CA PRO A 14 -4.05 25.31 14.58
C PRO A 14 -2.64 25.65 14.05
N SER A 15 -1.57 25.13 14.66
CA SER A 15 -0.18 25.35 14.24
C SER A 15 0.46 24.14 13.57
N ASP A 16 -0.22 23.00 13.49
CA ASP A 16 0.32 21.81 12.83
C ASP A 16 -0.13 21.78 11.36
N THR A 17 0.82 21.65 10.44
CA THR A 17 0.53 21.45 9.02
C THR A 17 0.02 20.04 8.74
N SER A 18 0.17 19.14 9.71
CA SER A 18 -0.34 17.78 9.64
C SER A 18 -1.78 17.70 10.20
N ARG A 19 -2.64 16.92 9.53
CA ARG A 19 -4.03 16.72 9.94
C ARG A 19 -4.23 15.27 10.33
N LEU A 20 -4.50 15.05 11.60
CA LEU A 20 -4.83 13.72 12.10
C LEU A 20 -6.21 13.28 11.59
N ARG A 21 -6.28 12.03 11.14
CA ARG A 21 -7.50 11.37 10.67
C ARG A 21 -7.72 10.06 11.41
N HIS A 22 -8.95 9.76 11.80
CA HIS A 22 -9.31 8.43 12.27
C HIS A 22 -9.71 7.55 11.08
N TRP A 23 -8.95 6.50 10.85
CA TRP A 23 -9.33 5.43 9.95
C TRP A 23 -10.00 4.32 10.73
N ARG A 24 -11.23 3.94 10.34
CA ARG A 24 -11.95 2.82 10.94
C ARG A 24 -12.33 1.79 9.89
N VAL A 25 -12.15 0.53 10.25
CA VAL A 25 -12.64 -0.63 9.49
C VAL A 25 -13.59 -1.41 10.38
N VAL A 26 -14.76 -1.74 9.86
CA VAL A 26 -15.81 -2.43 10.60
C VAL A 26 -16.29 -3.63 9.80
N LEU A 27 -16.23 -4.81 10.41
CA LEU A 27 -16.92 -6.00 9.95
C LEU A 27 -18.26 -6.08 10.67
N MET A 28 -19.36 -6.12 9.91
CA MET A 28 -20.71 -6.13 10.46
C MET A 28 -21.60 -7.20 9.84
N GLU A 29 -22.52 -7.74 10.65
CA GLU A 29 -23.61 -8.58 10.19
C GLU A 29 -24.65 -7.73 9.46
N GLN A 30 -24.90 -8.04 8.18
CA GLN A 30 -25.70 -7.18 7.30
C GLN A 30 -27.17 -7.04 7.77
N GLN A 31 -27.76 -8.11 8.30
CA GLN A 31 -29.18 -8.13 8.67
C GLN A 31 -29.46 -7.38 9.97
N ARG A 32 -28.65 -7.61 11.02
CA ARG A 32 -28.87 -7.01 12.34
C ARG A 32 -28.10 -5.70 12.56
N ARG A 33 -27.26 -5.30 11.58
CA ARG A 33 -26.32 -4.17 11.69
C ARG A 33 -25.41 -4.26 12.93
N HIS A 34 -25.16 -5.48 13.39
CA HIS A 34 -24.34 -5.74 14.56
C HIS A 34 -22.86 -5.73 14.15
N ILE A 35 -22.03 -4.98 14.88
CA ILE A 35 -20.58 -4.98 14.68
C ILE A 35 -20.02 -6.30 15.19
N LEU A 36 -19.40 -7.06 14.32
CA LEU A 36 -18.76 -8.33 14.64
C LEU A 36 -17.33 -8.09 15.11
N ALA A 37 -16.60 -7.24 14.39
CA ALA A 37 -15.24 -6.85 14.72
C ALA A 37 -14.90 -5.46 14.14
N SER A 38 -13.91 -4.79 14.71
CA SER A 38 -13.43 -3.50 14.21
C SER A 38 -11.93 -3.33 14.35
N TYR A 39 -11.39 -2.42 13.55
CA TYR A 39 -10.05 -1.86 13.65
C TYR A 39 -10.16 -0.34 13.61
N GLU A 40 -9.30 0.33 14.37
CA GLU A 40 -9.19 1.78 14.37
C GLU A 40 -7.72 2.19 14.46
N GLU A 41 -7.38 3.24 13.74
CA GLU A 41 -6.06 3.84 13.72
C GLU A 41 -6.17 5.34 13.52
N VAL A 42 -5.22 6.09 14.09
CA VAL A 42 -5.01 7.49 13.73
C VAL A 42 -3.91 7.53 12.67
N ILE A 43 -4.25 8.04 11.49
CA ILE A 43 -3.32 8.25 10.39
C ILE A 43 -3.06 9.74 10.21
N ASP A 44 -1.86 10.07 9.74
CA ASP A 44 -1.46 11.45 9.51
C ASP A 44 -1.61 11.84 8.04
N GLU A 45 -2.24 12.98 7.80
CA GLU A 45 -2.31 13.66 6.51
C GLU A 45 -1.29 14.81 6.51
N ASP A 46 -0.26 14.71 5.68
CA ASP A 46 0.77 15.75 5.52
C ASP A 46 0.84 16.25 4.07
N ALA A 47 1.78 17.17 3.79
CA ALA A 47 1.94 17.74 2.45
C ALA A 47 2.26 16.71 1.35
N GLY A 48 2.67 15.49 1.71
CA GLY A 48 2.94 14.38 0.79
C GLY A 48 1.82 13.34 0.70
N ARG A 49 0.79 13.42 1.55
CA ARG A 49 -0.34 12.47 1.67
C ARG A 49 -1.66 13.22 1.67
N THR A 50 -2.42 13.18 0.59
CA THR A 50 -3.80 13.69 0.57
C THR A 50 -4.77 12.55 0.83
N ILE A 51 -5.65 12.71 1.83
CA ILE A 51 -6.59 11.66 2.24
C ILE A 51 -8.02 12.12 1.96
N SER A 52 -8.76 11.37 1.13
CA SER A 52 -10.18 11.62 0.86
C SER A 52 -10.98 10.31 0.89
N GLU A 53 -12.31 10.38 1.01
CA GLU A 53 -13.15 9.17 1.05
C GLU A 53 -13.01 8.29 -0.20
N SER A 54 -12.68 8.87 -1.37
CA SER A 54 -12.43 8.12 -2.60
C SER A 54 -11.10 7.37 -2.63
N THR A 55 -10.25 7.56 -1.61
CA THR A 55 -8.95 6.86 -1.49
C THR A 55 -9.09 5.47 -0.87
N VAL A 56 -10.25 5.11 -0.32
CA VAL A 56 -10.42 3.85 0.40
C VAL A 56 -11.30 2.87 -0.36
N TRP A 57 -10.83 1.64 -0.57
CA TRP A 57 -11.68 0.56 -1.09
C TRP A 57 -11.32 -0.81 -0.53
N ILE A 58 -12.25 -1.75 -0.68
CA ILE A 58 -12.07 -3.14 -0.28
C ILE A 58 -11.41 -3.88 -1.44
N ASP A 59 -10.30 -4.56 -1.16
CA ASP A 59 -9.74 -5.55 -2.09
C ASP A 59 -10.61 -6.80 -2.08
N THR A 60 -11.06 -7.22 -3.26
CA THR A 60 -11.96 -8.36 -3.42
C THR A 60 -11.24 -9.69 -3.64
N ALA A 61 -9.90 -9.68 -3.72
CA ALA A 61 -9.10 -10.88 -3.87
C ALA A 61 -9.33 -11.87 -2.69
N PRO A 62 -9.39 -13.19 -2.97
CA PRO A 62 -9.65 -14.20 -1.95
C PRO A 62 -8.35 -14.58 -1.22
N TYR A 63 -7.96 -13.79 -0.21
CA TYR A 63 -6.81 -14.10 0.63
C TYR A 63 -7.12 -15.22 1.65
N MET A 64 -7.01 -16.47 1.22
CA MET A 64 -7.12 -17.64 2.10
C MET A 64 -5.78 -17.90 2.79
N LEU A 65 -5.56 -17.39 4.00
CA LEU A 65 -4.28 -17.55 4.71
C LEU A 65 -4.06 -18.98 5.21
N THR A 66 -5.14 -19.75 5.34
CA THR A 66 -5.15 -21.20 5.55
C THR A 66 -6.27 -21.81 4.71
N PRO A 67 -6.46 -23.15 4.68
CA PRO A 67 -7.61 -23.76 4.00
C PRO A 67 -8.97 -23.27 4.50
N THR A 68 -9.06 -22.69 5.69
CA THR A 68 -10.32 -22.25 6.32
C THR A 68 -10.34 -20.80 6.76
N GLN A 69 -9.16 -20.17 6.97
CA GLN A 69 -9.06 -18.79 7.40
C GLN A 69 -8.97 -17.86 6.20
N ARG A 70 -10.03 -17.06 6.00
CA ARG A 70 -10.03 -15.97 5.03
C ARG A 70 -9.63 -14.66 5.70
N ALA A 71 -8.78 -13.91 5.02
CA ALA A 71 -8.50 -12.51 5.26
C ALA A 71 -9.17 -11.63 4.20
N PHE A 72 -9.25 -10.33 4.46
CA PHE A 72 -9.67 -9.34 3.49
C PHE A 72 -8.75 -8.12 3.58
N ALA A 73 -8.51 -7.45 2.46
CA ALA A 73 -7.65 -6.28 2.46
C ALA A 73 -8.47 -4.99 2.28
N ILE A 74 -7.99 -3.92 2.90
CA ILE A 74 -8.41 -2.55 2.60
C ILE A 74 -7.24 -1.86 1.92
N ARG A 75 -7.57 -1.08 0.88
CA ARG A 75 -6.62 -0.31 0.08
C ARG A 75 -6.80 1.17 0.37
N LEU A 76 -5.68 1.87 0.48
CA LEU A 76 -5.58 3.32 0.65
C LEU A 76 -4.75 3.90 -0.50
N ASP A 77 -5.40 4.58 -1.43
CA ASP A 77 -4.75 5.31 -2.53
C ASP A 77 -4.34 6.69 -2.10
N ILE A 78 -3.32 6.66 -1.25
CA ILE A 78 -2.60 7.84 -0.82
C ILE A 78 -1.21 7.72 -1.43
N GLU A 79 -0.71 8.83 -1.95
CA GLU A 79 0.70 8.91 -2.35
C GLU A 79 1.54 9.27 -1.13
N THR A 80 2.80 8.87 -1.13
CA THR A 80 3.83 9.35 -0.22
C THR A 80 5.04 9.64 -1.07
N SER A 81 5.18 10.91 -1.42
CA SER A 81 6.32 11.45 -2.16
C SER A 81 6.70 12.80 -1.56
N PRO A 82 7.98 13.04 -1.23
CA PRO A 82 8.45 14.38 -0.94
C PRO A 82 8.26 15.30 -2.16
N SER A 83 7.99 16.59 -1.95
CA SER A 83 7.80 17.56 -3.05
C SER A 83 9.00 17.69 -4.00
N TYR A 84 10.20 17.34 -3.52
CA TYR A 84 11.46 17.30 -4.26
C TYR A 84 12.07 15.90 -4.30
N GLY A 85 11.27 14.87 -4.02
CA GLY A 85 11.73 13.49 -3.94
C GLY A 85 12.12 12.90 -5.29
N ASP A 86 13.02 11.93 -5.26
CA ASP A 86 13.42 11.15 -6.43
C ASP A 86 12.47 9.98 -6.72
N GLY A 87 11.43 9.80 -5.91
CA GLY A 87 10.48 8.71 -6.02
C GLY A 87 9.37 8.78 -4.97
N GLY A 88 8.42 7.86 -5.10
CA GLY A 88 7.25 7.79 -4.25
C GLY A 88 6.62 6.41 -4.19
N LEU A 89 5.79 6.24 -3.17
CA LEU A 89 5.04 5.03 -2.85
C LEU A 89 3.55 5.36 -2.83
N SER A 90 2.70 4.47 -3.33
CA SER A 90 1.25 4.66 -3.26
C SER A 90 0.48 3.34 -3.22
N ASP A 91 -0.84 3.46 -3.07
CA ASP A 91 -1.79 2.34 -3.08
C ASP A 91 -1.44 1.28 -2.03
N TYR A 92 -1.55 1.70 -0.78
CA TYR A 92 -1.19 0.92 0.39
C TYR A 92 -2.25 -0.13 0.70
N MET A 93 -1.81 -1.32 1.06
CA MET A 93 -2.68 -2.45 1.41
C MET A 93 -2.50 -2.81 2.89
N THR A 94 -3.62 -2.94 3.61
CA THR A 94 -3.66 -3.56 4.94
C THR A 94 -4.53 -4.79 4.88
N LEU A 95 -3.97 -5.95 5.25
CA LEU A 95 -4.64 -7.25 5.22
C LEU A 95 -5.11 -7.60 6.64
N PHE A 96 -6.41 -7.80 6.82
CA PHE A 96 -7.01 -8.08 8.12
C PHE A 96 -7.44 -9.53 8.27
N VAL A 97 -7.20 -10.07 9.47
CA VAL A 97 -7.86 -11.27 9.98
C VAL A 97 -8.83 -10.89 11.09
N THR A 98 -9.87 -11.69 11.29
CA THR A 98 -10.80 -11.52 12.42
C THR A 98 -10.34 -12.38 13.59
N GLU A 99 -10.01 -11.75 14.71
CA GLU A 99 -9.67 -12.42 15.97
C GLU A 99 -10.68 -11.98 17.04
N GLY A 100 -11.70 -12.81 17.28
CA GLY A 100 -12.80 -12.47 18.18
C GLY A 100 -13.57 -11.23 17.70
N HIS A 101 -13.53 -10.15 18.49
CA HIS A 101 -14.16 -8.87 18.17
C HIS A 101 -13.19 -7.83 17.59
N ALA A 102 -11.96 -8.24 17.27
CA ALA A 102 -10.94 -7.37 16.69
C ALA A 102 -10.67 -7.74 15.23
N LEU A 103 -10.48 -6.71 14.40
CA LEU A 103 -9.83 -6.87 13.11
C LEU A 103 -8.34 -6.60 13.32
N LYS A 104 -7.52 -7.62 13.13
CA LYS A 104 -6.08 -7.53 13.34
C LYS A 104 -5.37 -7.43 12.00
N PRO A 105 -4.56 -6.38 11.77
CA PRO A 105 -3.73 -6.31 10.58
C PRO A 105 -2.62 -7.36 10.69
N VAL A 106 -2.49 -8.19 9.65
CA VAL A 106 -1.39 -9.13 9.46
C VAL A 106 -0.45 -8.71 8.34
N ILE A 107 -0.91 -7.80 7.46
CA ILE A 107 -0.08 -6.89 6.68
C ILE A 107 -0.59 -5.49 7.01
N HIS A 108 0.32 -4.55 7.28
CA HIS A 108 -0.03 -3.18 7.61
C HIS A 108 0.64 -2.20 6.65
N LEU A 109 -0.18 -1.37 5.98
CA LEU A 109 0.25 -0.32 5.05
C LEU A 109 1.40 -0.73 4.11
N LEU A 110 1.24 -1.86 3.43
CA LEU A 110 2.20 -2.32 2.42
C LEU A 110 1.98 -1.54 1.10
N PRO A 111 2.94 -0.73 0.61
CA PRO A 111 2.80 -0.07 -0.68
C PRO A 111 2.76 -1.09 -1.82
N THR A 112 1.96 -0.81 -2.84
CA THR A 112 1.80 -1.72 -3.98
C THR A 112 2.06 -1.04 -5.32
N ARG A 113 2.15 0.29 -5.32
CA ARG A 113 2.67 1.08 -6.42
C ARG A 113 3.91 1.84 -5.98
N PHE A 114 4.88 1.89 -6.87
CA PHE A 114 6.21 2.46 -6.65
C PHE A 114 6.57 3.28 -7.88
N TRP A 115 7.29 4.37 -7.69
CA TRP A 115 7.93 5.06 -8.79
C TRP A 115 9.22 5.75 -8.35
N TYR A 116 10.16 5.94 -9.29
CA TYR A 116 11.33 6.79 -9.09
C TYR A 116 11.87 7.35 -10.42
N PHE A 117 12.63 8.44 -10.35
CA PHE A 117 13.35 9.00 -11.48
C PHE A 117 14.69 8.26 -11.67
N ARG A 118 14.86 7.58 -12.80
CA ARG A 118 16.15 6.99 -13.19
C ARG A 118 17.18 8.02 -13.61
N SER A 119 16.71 9.15 -14.16
CA SER A 119 17.55 10.23 -14.69
C SER A 119 16.68 11.41 -15.12
N PRO A 120 17.17 12.64 -15.04
CA PRO A 120 17.48 13.36 -13.80
C PRO A 120 16.19 13.82 -13.08
N ASN A 121 16.31 14.21 -11.81
CA ASN A 121 15.20 14.79 -11.05
C ASN A 121 14.71 16.09 -11.74
N PRO A 122 13.43 16.17 -12.15
CA PRO A 122 12.90 17.32 -12.88
C PRO A 122 12.92 18.61 -12.06
N CYS A 123 12.96 18.54 -10.72
CA CYS A 123 13.12 19.72 -9.88
C CYS A 123 14.52 20.33 -9.98
N LEU A 124 15.55 19.50 -10.17
CA LEU A 124 16.94 19.97 -10.33
C LEU A 124 17.26 20.31 -11.79
N TYR A 125 16.61 19.62 -12.73
CA TYR A 125 16.86 19.75 -14.17
C TYR A 125 15.54 19.90 -14.95
N PRO A 126 14.82 21.03 -14.81
CA PRO A 126 13.48 21.21 -15.37
C PRO A 126 13.44 21.22 -16.90
N SER A 127 14.58 21.40 -17.56
CA SER A 127 14.70 21.40 -19.03
C SER A 127 15.00 20.02 -19.62
N ILE A 128 15.15 18.98 -18.80
CA ILE A 128 15.43 17.62 -19.24
C ILE A 128 14.23 16.74 -18.90
N SER A 129 13.66 16.09 -19.91
CA SER A 129 12.59 15.11 -19.69
C SER A 129 13.08 13.97 -18.80
N PRO A 130 12.38 13.66 -17.69
CA PRO A 130 12.79 12.59 -16.81
C PRO A 130 12.51 11.23 -17.45
N VAL A 131 13.41 10.29 -17.17
CA VAL A 131 13.17 8.86 -17.32
C VAL A 131 12.62 8.37 -15.99
N THR A 132 11.40 7.85 -16.01
CA THR A 132 10.70 7.38 -14.81
C THR A 132 10.57 5.87 -14.87
N GLU A 133 10.79 5.19 -13.75
CA GLU A 133 10.37 3.79 -13.62
C GLU A 133 9.22 3.69 -12.64
N ARG A 134 8.16 2.96 -13.03
CA ARG A 134 6.98 2.70 -12.20
C ARG A 134 6.77 1.21 -12.05
N ALA A 135 6.47 0.75 -10.84
CA ALA A 135 6.14 -0.63 -10.57
C ALA A 135 4.75 -0.76 -9.94
N GLN A 136 4.04 -1.81 -10.34
CA GLN A 136 2.78 -2.22 -9.74
C GLN A 136 2.87 -3.67 -9.28
N SER A 137 2.34 -3.93 -8.09
CA SER A 137 2.46 -5.20 -7.39
C SER A 137 1.15 -5.98 -7.36
N THR A 138 1.28 -7.29 -7.45
CA THR A 138 0.20 -8.27 -7.27
C THR A 138 0.64 -9.31 -6.24
N PHE A 139 -0.32 -9.98 -5.63
CA PHE A 139 -0.06 -10.92 -4.54
C PHE A 139 -0.59 -12.31 -4.88
N GLN A 140 0.17 -13.33 -4.48
CA GLN A 140 -0.19 -14.72 -4.58
C GLN A 140 0.09 -15.42 -3.25
N LEU A 141 -0.75 -16.38 -2.88
CA LEU A 141 -0.49 -17.24 -1.72
C LEU A 141 0.32 -18.44 -2.18
N LEU A 142 1.38 -18.76 -1.45
CA LEU A 142 2.22 -19.93 -1.69
C LEU A 142 1.76 -21.12 -0.83
N PRO A 143 2.01 -22.37 -1.26
CA PRO A 143 1.71 -23.54 -0.44
C PRO A 143 2.58 -23.66 0.83
N SER A 144 3.75 -23.02 0.84
CA SER A 144 4.61 -22.97 2.02
C SER A 144 3.92 -22.22 3.15
N GLN A 145 4.14 -22.67 4.38
CA GLN A 145 3.51 -22.10 5.56
C GLN A 145 4.53 -21.81 6.64
N HIS A 146 4.36 -20.68 7.32
CA HIS A 146 5.07 -20.33 8.54
C HIS A 146 4.06 -19.92 9.61
N HIS A 147 4.24 -20.44 10.82
CA HIS A 147 3.35 -20.17 11.96
C HIS A 147 1.85 -20.35 11.64
N GLY A 148 1.53 -21.31 10.78
CA GLY A 148 0.17 -21.71 10.42
C GLY A 148 -0.46 -20.95 9.25
N TYR A 149 0.16 -19.89 8.71
CA TYR A 149 -0.35 -19.17 7.54
C TYR A 149 0.50 -19.46 6.30
N PHE A 150 -0.14 -19.47 5.13
CA PHE A 150 0.51 -19.52 3.83
C PHE A 150 1.38 -18.29 3.61
N ASP A 151 2.56 -18.48 3.02
CA ASP A 151 3.44 -17.37 2.65
C ASP A 151 2.81 -16.53 1.53
N ILE A 152 3.12 -15.23 1.50
CA ILE A 152 2.62 -14.32 0.47
C ILE A 152 3.76 -13.99 -0.49
N HIS A 153 3.56 -14.26 -1.77
CA HIS A 153 4.44 -13.89 -2.85
C HIS A 153 3.96 -12.59 -3.49
N MET A 154 4.76 -11.54 -3.34
CA MET A 154 4.57 -10.26 -4.00
C MET A 154 5.32 -10.28 -5.32
N ILE A 155 4.63 -9.93 -6.40
CA ILE A 155 5.16 -9.87 -7.75
C ILE A 155 4.96 -8.46 -8.27
N SER A 156 6.05 -7.81 -8.67
CA SER A 156 6.03 -6.46 -9.20
C SER A 156 6.40 -6.43 -10.67
N THR A 157 5.59 -5.78 -11.48
CA THR A 157 5.90 -5.49 -12.88
C THR A 157 6.25 -4.02 -13.01
N ALA A 158 7.41 -3.77 -13.60
CA ALA A 158 8.06 -2.48 -13.68
C ALA A 158 8.14 -2.00 -15.13
N HIS A 159 7.76 -0.76 -15.41
CA HIS A 159 7.91 -0.11 -16.70
C HIS A 159 8.81 1.11 -16.56
N THR A 160 9.87 1.18 -17.37
CA THR A 160 10.68 2.38 -17.53
C THR A 160 10.18 3.15 -18.74
N THR A 161 9.85 4.43 -18.53
CA THR A 161 9.34 5.31 -19.57
C THR A 161 10.15 6.60 -19.67
N ALA A 162 10.15 7.22 -20.84
CA ALA A 162 10.64 8.57 -21.05
C ALA A 162 9.53 9.44 -21.65
N ASN A 163 9.44 10.68 -21.17
CA ASN A 163 8.53 11.67 -21.73
C ASN A 163 9.16 12.35 -22.94
N SER A 164 8.46 12.31 -24.07
CA SER A 164 8.78 13.07 -25.27
C SER A 164 8.35 14.53 -25.12
N ALA A 165 8.93 15.42 -25.93
CA ALA A 165 8.61 16.85 -25.92
C ALA A 165 7.14 17.17 -26.28
N ASP A 166 6.44 16.24 -26.95
CA ASP A 166 5.03 16.33 -27.30
C ASP A 166 4.09 15.82 -26.19
N GLY A 167 4.63 15.42 -25.03
CA GLY A 167 3.88 14.86 -23.91
C GLY A 167 3.55 13.38 -24.06
N SER A 168 3.98 12.72 -25.14
CA SER A 168 3.85 11.27 -25.27
C SER A 168 4.85 10.54 -24.36
N GLU A 169 4.45 9.38 -23.85
CA GLU A 169 5.28 8.54 -23.00
C GLU A 169 5.77 7.32 -23.79
N THR A 170 7.08 7.14 -23.89
CA THR A 170 7.71 6.01 -24.61
C THR A 170 8.18 4.96 -23.63
N LEU A 171 7.73 3.71 -23.78
CA LEU A 171 8.24 2.57 -23.02
C LEU A 171 9.67 2.23 -23.47
N LEU A 172 10.62 2.31 -22.55
CA LEU A 172 12.03 1.99 -22.80
C LEU A 172 12.37 0.55 -22.41
N SER A 173 11.83 0.06 -21.28
CA SER A 173 12.08 -1.29 -20.80
C SER A 173 11.01 -1.76 -19.83
N GLN A 174 10.98 -3.07 -19.60
CA GLN A 174 10.15 -3.71 -18.61
C GLN A 174 10.98 -4.68 -17.78
N ARG A 175 10.78 -4.67 -16.46
CA ARG A 175 11.41 -5.60 -15.52
C ARG A 175 10.34 -6.27 -14.65
N ARG A 176 10.68 -7.39 -14.04
CA ARG A 176 9.81 -8.07 -13.07
C ARG A 176 10.63 -8.47 -11.86
N PHE A 177 10.07 -8.19 -10.68
CA PHE A 177 10.67 -8.47 -9.39
C PHE A 177 9.71 -9.28 -8.54
N SER A 178 10.25 -9.95 -7.54
CA SER A 178 9.40 -10.55 -6.53
C SER A 178 10.04 -10.58 -5.16
N ASN A 179 9.18 -10.65 -4.15
CA ASN A 179 9.55 -10.85 -2.77
C ASN A 179 8.56 -11.82 -2.13
N THR A 180 8.97 -12.56 -1.11
CA THR A 180 8.11 -13.50 -0.38
C THR A 180 8.12 -13.13 1.09
N PHE A 181 6.93 -13.02 1.68
CA PHE A 181 6.75 -12.69 3.08
C PHE A 181 6.26 -13.93 3.83
N ALA A 182 6.99 -14.30 4.87
CA ALA A 182 6.62 -15.37 5.78
C ALA A 182 5.87 -14.80 6.98
N TYR A 183 4.86 -15.52 7.47
CA TYR A 183 4.15 -15.11 8.68
C TYR A 183 4.96 -15.47 9.94
N ASN A 184 5.19 -14.49 10.81
CA ASN A 184 6.01 -14.65 12.02
C ASN A 184 5.22 -15.07 13.28
N GLY A 185 3.92 -15.37 13.13
CA GLY A 185 3.01 -15.66 14.23
C GLY A 185 2.15 -14.47 14.69
N LYS A 186 2.50 -13.26 14.26
CA LYS A 186 1.75 -12.03 14.53
C LYS A 186 1.40 -11.28 13.25
N GLU A 187 2.36 -11.12 12.35
CA GLU A 187 2.25 -10.41 11.07
C GLU A 187 3.18 -11.03 10.02
N TYR A 188 2.99 -10.67 8.76
CA TYR A 188 3.93 -11.02 7.70
C TYR A 188 5.21 -10.20 7.84
N ASP A 189 6.35 -10.87 7.77
CA ASP A 189 7.67 -10.24 7.86
C ASP A 189 7.96 -9.49 6.55
N ILE A 190 7.62 -8.20 6.55
CA ILE A 190 7.78 -7.28 5.43
C ILE A 190 9.00 -6.41 5.73
N PRO A 191 9.99 -6.35 4.81
CA PRO A 191 11.17 -5.53 5.02
C PRO A 191 10.84 -4.03 4.93
N GLY A 192 11.80 -3.19 5.33
CA GLY A 192 11.69 -1.74 5.14
C GLY A 192 11.46 -1.34 3.68
N TRP A 193 10.91 -0.15 3.47
CA TRP A 193 10.52 0.35 2.14
C TRP A 193 11.70 0.40 1.16
N GLU A 194 12.91 0.57 1.66
CA GLU A 194 14.17 0.56 0.91
C GLU A 194 14.49 -0.81 0.28
N LEU A 195 13.82 -1.88 0.73
CA LEU A 195 13.93 -3.23 0.16
C LEU A 195 12.66 -3.65 -0.59
N LEU A 196 11.66 -2.76 -0.68
CA LEU A 196 10.44 -2.96 -1.45
C LEU A 196 10.52 -2.26 -2.82
N PRO A 197 9.78 -2.76 -3.83
CA PRO A 197 9.08 -4.05 -3.83
C PRO A 197 10.02 -5.26 -3.84
N SER A 198 11.31 -5.02 -4.05
CA SER A 198 12.37 -6.02 -4.08
C SER A 198 13.72 -5.30 -4.04
N PRO A 199 14.78 -5.85 -3.42
CA PRO A 199 16.09 -5.20 -3.38
C PRO A 199 16.67 -4.85 -4.77
N GLN A 200 16.32 -5.61 -5.81
CA GLN A 200 16.78 -5.41 -7.19
C GLN A 200 16.01 -4.30 -7.95
N TRP A 201 14.98 -3.71 -7.34
CA TRP A 201 14.21 -2.62 -7.93
C TRP A 201 15.04 -1.33 -8.03
N TRP A 202 15.67 -0.96 -6.91
CA TRP A 202 16.42 0.27 -6.78
C TRP A 202 17.69 0.25 -7.65
N PRO A 203 18.09 1.40 -8.21
CA PRO A 203 19.35 1.50 -8.93
C PRO A 203 20.53 1.22 -7.98
N GLU A 204 21.57 0.57 -8.51
CA GLU A 204 22.86 0.39 -7.82
C GLU A 204 23.62 1.71 -7.65
#